data_AF-A0A7T8KDE4-F1
#
_entry.id   AF-A0A7T8KDE4-F1
#
_cell.length_a   1.000
_cell.length_b   1.000
_cell.length_c   1.000
_cell.angle_alpha   90.00
_cell.angle_beta   90.00
_cell.angle_gamma   90.00
#
_symmetry.space_group_name_H-M   'P 1'
#
loop_
_entity.id
_entity.type
_entity.pdbx_description
1 polymer ?
#
loop_
_entity_poly.entity_id
_entity_poly.type
_entity_poly.pdbx_seq_one_letter_code
_entity_poly.pdbx_strand_id
1 'polypeptide(L)'
;KVGCDLKLDSETKVDACGVCGGNGTSCQDSKAIFMWEETPLSHCSVPCGGGFMMARSICVNARTKARVLEDLCDSRSRPGERMAPCNQEACPA
;
A
#
# COMPACT_ATOMS: atom_id res chain seq x y z
N LYS A 1 13.33 -7.30 41.08
CA LYS A 1 12.69 -6.38 40.09
C LYS A 1 11.72 -7.20 39.25
N VAL A 2 10.51 -6.74 38.96
CA VAL A 2 9.55 -7.55 38.17
C VAL A 2 9.80 -7.32 36.67
N GLY A 3 9.90 -8.40 35.90
CA GLY A 3 10.07 -8.37 34.45
C GLY A 3 8.77 -8.03 33.70
N CYS A 4 8.85 -7.80 32.40
CA CYS A 4 7.67 -7.48 31.58
C CYS A 4 6.70 -8.68 31.39
N ASP A 5 7.12 -9.86 31.83
CA ASP A 5 6.40 -11.13 31.86
C ASP A 5 5.72 -11.41 33.22
N LEU A 6 5.67 -10.42 34.11
CA LEU A 6 5.10 -10.51 35.46
C LEU A 6 5.84 -11.46 36.42
N LYS A 7 7.05 -11.89 36.08
CA LYS A 7 7.87 -12.74 36.95
C LYS A 7 8.84 -11.93 37.79
N LEU A 8 8.98 -12.30 39.07
CA LEU A 8 10.01 -11.74 39.95
C LEU A 8 11.39 -12.18 39.47
N ASP A 9 12.31 -11.22 39.34
CA ASP A 9 13.69 -11.39 38.92
C ASP A 9 13.89 -11.97 37.51
N SER A 10 12.89 -11.77 36.65
CA SER A 10 13.01 -12.03 35.22
C SER A 10 13.84 -10.93 34.53
N GLU A 11 14.82 -11.35 33.75
CA GLU A 11 15.68 -10.45 32.96
C GLU A 11 15.02 -9.98 31.66
N THR A 12 13.83 -10.50 31.34
CA THR A 12 13.09 -10.13 30.13
C THR A 12 12.68 -8.66 30.18
N LYS A 13 13.05 -7.92 29.14
CA LYS A 13 12.76 -6.50 28.98
C LYS A 13 11.84 -6.30 27.78
N VAL A 14 11.05 -5.24 27.85
CA VAL A 14 10.35 -4.73 26.69
C VAL A 14 11.40 -4.24 25.69
N ASP A 15 11.31 -4.68 24.44
CA ASP A 15 12.19 -4.21 23.37
C ASP A 15 11.81 -2.80 22.89
N ALA A 16 12.56 -2.24 21.94
CA ALA A 16 12.28 -0.92 21.38
C ALA A 16 10.92 -0.83 20.65
N CYS A 17 10.29 -1.97 20.35
CA CYS A 17 8.99 -2.08 19.69
C CYS A 17 7.82 -2.16 20.68
N GLY A 18 8.09 -2.21 21.99
CA GLY A 18 7.03 -2.39 23.00
C GLY A 18 6.66 -3.86 23.27
N VAL A 19 7.42 -4.83 22.73
CA VAL A 19 7.16 -6.26 22.91
C VAL A 19 8.04 -6.83 24.02
N CYS A 20 7.45 -7.52 25.00
CA CYS A 20 8.19 -8.18 26.06
C CYS A 20 9.00 -9.36 25.51
N GLY A 21 10.33 -9.35 25.68
CA GLY A 21 11.22 -10.39 25.15
C GLY A 21 11.37 -10.37 23.62
N GLY A 22 10.96 -9.29 22.97
CA GLY A 22 11.15 -9.10 21.54
C GLY A 22 12.61 -8.83 21.17
N ASN A 23 12.92 -8.94 19.89
CA ASN A 23 14.25 -8.77 19.32
C ASN A 23 14.40 -7.45 18.54
N GLY A 24 13.40 -6.56 18.57
CA GLY A 24 13.42 -5.30 17.84
C GLY A 24 13.06 -5.39 16.35
N THR A 25 12.73 -6.56 15.81
CA THR A 25 12.41 -6.71 14.38
C THR A 25 10.90 -6.71 14.08
N SER A 26 10.05 -6.96 15.08
CA SER A 26 8.59 -6.98 14.93
C SER A 26 7.93 -5.61 14.99
N CYS A 27 8.70 -4.53 15.20
CA CYS A 27 8.25 -3.14 15.08
C CYS A 27 7.48 -2.89 13.76
N GLN A 28 7.73 -3.70 12.75
CA GLN A 28 7.20 -3.59 11.40
C GLN A 28 5.96 -4.45 11.13
N ASP A 29 5.43 -5.19 12.12
CA ASP A 29 4.27 -6.06 11.94
C ASP A 29 2.92 -5.43 12.33
N SER A 30 2.87 -4.11 12.53
CA SER A 30 1.68 -3.35 12.11
C SER A 30 1.79 -3.07 10.61
N LYS A 31 1.83 -4.14 9.81
CA LYS A 31 1.76 -4.14 8.34
C LYS A 31 0.96 -2.93 7.90
N ALA A 32 1.61 -1.98 7.22
CA ALA A 32 1.03 -0.68 6.86
C ALA A 32 -0.45 -0.87 6.49
N ILE A 33 -1.34 -0.39 7.37
CA ILE A 33 -2.78 -0.61 7.23
C ILE A 33 -3.25 0.01 5.92
N PHE A 34 -2.49 0.95 5.38
CA PHE A 34 -2.72 1.62 4.12
C PHE A 34 -1.60 1.29 3.14
N MET A 35 -1.99 0.92 1.92
CA MET A 35 -1.07 0.57 0.84
C MET A 35 -1.55 1.18 -0.49
N TRP A 36 -0.61 1.41 -1.40
CA TRP A 36 -0.94 1.79 -2.76
C TRP A 36 -1.46 0.60 -3.56
N GLU A 37 -2.55 0.79 -4.27
CA GLU A 37 -3.14 -0.19 -5.19
C GLU A 37 -3.43 0.48 -6.55
N GLU A 38 -3.20 -0.23 -7.64
CA GLU A 38 -3.54 0.27 -8.99
C GLU A 38 -5.04 0.16 -9.24
N THR A 39 -5.65 1.20 -9.82
CA THR A 39 -7.02 1.11 -10.31
C THR A 39 -7.09 0.24 -11.56
N PRO A 40 -8.28 -0.28 -11.92
CA PRO A 40 -8.53 -0.77 -13.26
C PRO A 40 -8.18 0.29 -14.31
N LEU A 41 -7.81 -0.17 -15.51
CA LEU A 41 -7.58 0.72 -16.65
C LEU A 41 -8.86 1.48 -16.98
N SER A 42 -8.73 2.78 -17.25
CA SER A 42 -9.81 3.61 -17.73
C SER A 42 -10.33 3.13 -19.09
N HIS A 43 -11.45 3.70 -19.52
CA HIS A 43 -11.82 3.64 -20.93
C HIS A 43 -10.73 4.26 -21.81
N CYS A 44 -10.67 3.81 -23.07
CA CYS A 44 -9.76 4.38 -24.05
C CYS A 44 -10.12 5.84 -24.33
N SER A 45 -9.11 6.70 -24.45
CA SER A 45 -9.29 8.13 -24.73
C SER A 45 -10.06 8.42 -26.02
N VAL A 46 -9.92 7.54 -27.02
CA VAL A 46 -10.57 7.62 -28.32
C VAL A 46 -11.07 6.23 -28.74
N PRO A 47 -12.16 6.13 -29.53
CA PRO A 47 -12.69 4.85 -29.99
C PRO A 47 -11.87 4.19 -31.12
N CYS A 48 -11.05 4.97 -31.84
CA CYS A 48 -10.20 4.52 -32.95
C CYS A 48 -9.07 5.53 -33.18
N GLY A 49 -8.10 5.20 -34.04
CA GLY A 49 -7.02 6.10 -34.47
C GLY A 49 -5.83 6.19 -33.52
N GLY A 50 -5.74 5.31 -32.52
CA GLY A 50 -4.68 5.30 -31.52
C GLY A 50 -4.98 6.19 -30.32
N GLY A 51 -5.41 5.56 -29.22
CA GLY A 51 -5.66 6.19 -27.93
C GLY A 51 -4.81 5.63 -26.80
N PHE A 52 -5.10 6.11 -25.60
CA PHE A 52 -4.50 5.62 -24.36
C PHE A 52 -5.55 5.39 -23.28
N MET A 53 -5.27 4.41 -22.42
CA MET A 53 -5.99 4.14 -21.19
C MET A 53 -5.03 4.28 -20.01
N MET A 54 -5.56 4.66 -18.85
CA MET A 54 -4.76 5.02 -17.67
C MET A 54 -5.22 4.21 -16.46
N ALA A 55 -4.26 3.72 -15.67
CA ALA A 55 -4.48 3.21 -14.33
C ALA A 55 -3.78 4.14 -13.34
N ARG A 56 -4.51 4.59 -12.32
CA ARG A 56 -3.99 5.46 -11.27
C ARG A 56 -3.60 4.65 -10.05
N SER A 57 -2.71 5.17 -9.22
CA SER A 57 -2.46 4.61 -7.90
C SER A 57 -3.37 5.27 -6.88
N ILE A 58 -4.12 4.45 -6.14
CA ILE A 58 -4.99 4.89 -5.05
C ILE A 58 -4.49 4.32 -3.72
N CYS A 59 -4.66 5.10 -2.65
CA CYS A 59 -4.39 4.61 -1.30
C CYS A 59 -5.61 3.83 -0.78
N VAL A 60 -5.38 2.59 -0.34
CA VAL A 60 -6.43 1.71 0.17
C VAL A 60 -6.07 1.17 1.54
N ASN A 61 -7.09 0.93 2.37
CA ASN A 61 -6.92 0.14 3.57
C ASN A 61 -6.73 -1.33 3.19
N ALA A 62 -5.56 -1.90 3.50
CA ALA A 62 -5.18 -3.26 3.15
C ALA A 62 -6.11 -4.32 3.74
N ARG A 63 -6.84 -4.02 4.84
CA ARG A 63 -7.77 -4.93 5.51
C ARG A 63 -9.18 -4.85 4.93
N THR A 64 -9.72 -3.65 4.79
CA THR A 64 -11.12 -3.47 4.33
C THR A 64 -11.24 -3.28 2.83
N LYS A 65 -10.11 -3.07 2.13
CA LYS A 65 -10.03 -2.70 0.71
C LYS A 65 -10.74 -1.39 0.36
N ALA A 66 -11.12 -0.60 1.37
CA ALA A 66 -11.71 0.71 1.17
C ALA A 66 -10.65 1.70 0.68
N ARG A 67 -11.00 2.51 -0.33
CA ARG A 67 -10.22 3.69 -0.70
C ARG A 67 -10.20 4.68 0.47
N VAL A 68 -9.03 5.20 0.78
CA VAL A 68 -8.83 6.19 1.84
C VAL A 68 -8.10 7.42 1.28
N LEU A 69 -7.81 8.39 2.15
CA LEU A 69 -7.01 9.58 1.78
C LEU A 69 -5.60 9.17 1.38
N GLU A 70 -5.05 9.81 0.34
CA GLU A 70 -3.72 9.49 -0.20
C GLU A 70 -2.59 9.69 0.82
N ASP A 71 -2.70 10.69 1.71
CA ASP A 71 -1.70 11.02 2.73
C ASP A 71 -1.52 9.91 3.79
N LEU A 72 -2.46 8.97 3.86
CA LEU A 72 -2.36 7.81 4.75
C LEU A 72 -1.39 6.75 4.22
N CYS A 73 -1.09 6.78 2.91
CA CYS A 73 -0.07 5.94 2.30
C CYS A 73 1.26 6.70 2.21
N ASP A 74 2.39 5.99 2.32
CA ASP A 74 3.71 6.62 2.16
C ASP A 74 3.90 7.11 0.73
N SER A 75 3.97 8.43 0.55
CA SER A 75 4.14 9.09 -0.74
C SER A 75 5.42 8.67 -1.48
N ARG A 76 6.47 8.21 -0.77
CA ARG A 76 7.71 7.69 -1.38
C ARG A 76 7.53 6.33 -2.03
N SER A 77 6.50 5.59 -1.62
CA SER A 77 6.16 4.27 -2.18
C SER A 77 5.08 4.31 -3.24
N ARG A 78 4.61 5.52 -3.62
CA ARG A 78 3.55 5.70 -4.62
C ARG A 78 4.04 5.20 -5.98
N PRO A 79 3.40 4.18 -6.58
CA PRO A 79 3.71 3.77 -7.94
C PRO A 79 3.39 4.90 -8.94
N GLY A 80 4.07 4.88 -10.08
CA GLY A 80 3.72 5.78 -11.19
C GLY A 80 2.35 5.42 -11.78
N GLU A 81 1.65 6.41 -12.32
CA GLU A 81 0.45 6.15 -13.11
C GLU A 81 0.82 5.34 -14.36
N ARG A 82 0.08 4.26 -14.63
CA ARG A 82 0.35 3.39 -15.77
C ARG A 82 -0.51 3.82 -16.94
N MET A 83 0.14 4.08 -18.07
CA MET A 83 -0.50 4.40 -19.34
C MET A 83 -0.28 3.26 -20.34
N ALA A 84 -1.33 2.84 -21.02
CA ALA A 84 -1.26 1.79 -22.04
C ALA A 84 -1.98 2.23 -23.32
N PRO A 85 -1.43 1.94 -24.51
CA PRO A 85 -2.09 2.27 -25.76
C PRO A 85 -3.32 1.38 -26.01
N CYS A 86 -4.34 1.92 -26.67
CA CYS A 86 -5.58 1.22 -27.02
C CYS A 86 -6.13 1.72 -28.36
N ASN A 87 -7.06 0.97 -28.96
CA ASN A 87 -7.77 1.36 -30.19
C ASN A 87 -6.85 1.88 -31.31
N GLN A 88 -5.74 1.16 -31.58
CA GLN A 88 -4.74 1.55 -32.57
C GLN A 88 -5.19 1.39 -34.02
N GLU A 89 -6.34 0.76 -34.23
CA GLU A 89 -6.94 0.59 -35.55
C GLU A 89 -7.35 1.95 -36.14
N ALA A 90 -7.19 2.09 -37.45
CA ALA A 90 -7.63 3.29 -38.17
C ALA A 90 -9.15 3.51 -37.99
N CYS A 91 -9.55 4.77 -37.93
CA CYS A 91 -10.96 5.11 -37.89
C CYS A 91 -11.66 4.81 -39.23
N PRO A 92 -12.94 4.40 -39.21
CA PRO A 92 -13.75 4.32 -40.42
C PRO A 92 -13.77 5.64 -41.19
N ALA A 93 -13.78 5.54 -42.52
CA ALA A 93 -13.85 6.67 -43.44
C ALA A 93 -15.26 7.25 -43.58
#